data_AF-A0A5N8YD84-F1
#
_entry.id   AF-A0A5N8YD84-F1
#
_cell.length_a   1.000
_cell.length_b   1.000
_cell.length_c   1.000
_cell.angle_alpha   90.00
_cell.angle_beta   90.00
_cell.angle_gamma   90.00
#
_symmetry.space_group_name_H-M   'P 1'
#
loop_
_entity.id
_entity.type
_entity.pdbx_description
1 polymer ?
#
loop_
_entity_poly.entity_id
_entity_poly.type
_entity_poly.pdbx_seq_one_letter_code
_entity_poly.pdbx_strand_id
1 'polypeptide(L)'
;MAPTIRVDDEVIEELKRHAVTLGLVFGSPNDVLRRILNVGEEAKEMNPDQGKTDVDYQVGVAEKSEKQGYVSPTGMLPKPLKSHNPDLQRLLDQLLPQLKDTSEQELEFEQARSGRWIARPENFVTIKPQERSRDLAFTISGYPNDFAHIATSFEIKPDMGSYSRFKIDKADQIWECVRIIRRAREIWQGRRRR
;
A
#
# COMPACT_ATOMS: atom_id res chain seq x y z
N MET A 1 14.82 -18.68 -16.51
CA MET A 1 13.78 -17.66 -16.79
C MET A 1 12.49 -18.12 -16.16
N ALA A 2 11.67 -17.22 -15.60
CA ALA A 2 10.32 -17.59 -15.18
C ALA A 2 9.39 -17.67 -16.40
N PRO A 3 8.42 -18.61 -16.45
CA PRO A 3 7.44 -18.64 -17.53
C PRO A 3 6.54 -17.39 -17.47
N THR A 4 6.31 -16.78 -18.63
CA THR A 4 5.50 -15.57 -18.77
C THR A 4 4.23 -15.89 -19.54
N ILE A 5 3.07 -15.66 -18.93
CA ILE A 5 1.75 -15.85 -19.54
C ILE A 5 1.24 -14.49 -20.00
N ARG A 6 0.62 -14.43 -21.19
CA ARG A 6 -0.13 -13.27 -21.67
C ARG A 6 -1.60 -13.45 -21.29
N VAL A 7 -2.24 -12.36 -20.90
CA VAL A 7 -3.60 -12.33 -20.34
C VAL A 7 -4.33 -11.18 -21.02
N ASP A 8 -5.55 -11.42 -21.48
CA ASP A 8 -6.35 -10.42 -22.19
C ASP A 8 -6.85 -9.31 -21.26
N ASP A 9 -7.10 -8.12 -21.81
CA ASP A 9 -7.46 -6.92 -21.04
C ASP A 9 -8.75 -7.12 -20.21
N GLU A 10 -9.72 -7.89 -20.71
CA GLU A 10 -10.95 -8.24 -19.98
C GLU A 10 -10.64 -9.04 -18.70
N VAL A 11 -9.74 -10.03 -18.79
CA VAL A 11 -9.30 -10.83 -17.64
C VAL A 11 -8.49 -9.98 -16.66
N ILE A 12 -7.70 -9.01 -17.16
CA ILE A 12 -7.01 -8.04 -16.30
C ILE A 12 -7.98 -7.12 -15.55
N GLU A 13 -9.07 -6.67 -16.18
CA GLU A 13 -10.13 -5.91 -15.51
C GLU A 13 -10.87 -6.73 -14.45
N GLU A 14 -11.20 -8.00 -14.74
CA GLU A 14 -11.85 -8.86 -13.76
C GLU A 14 -10.92 -9.19 -12.57
N LEU A 15 -9.62 -9.38 -12.81
CA LEU A 15 -8.62 -9.49 -11.74
C LEU A 15 -8.54 -8.23 -10.87
N LYS A 16 -8.68 -7.03 -11.45
CA LYS A 16 -8.74 -5.78 -10.65
C LYS A 16 -10.00 -5.75 -9.77
N ARG A 17 -11.16 -6.20 -10.26
CA ARG A 17 -12.39 -6.30 -9.46
C ARG A 17 -12.22 -7.27 -8.29
N HIS A 18 -11.71 -8.48 -8.55
CA HIS A 18 -11.41 -9.43 -7.48
C HIS A 18 -10.36 -8.90 -6.49
N ALA A 19 -9.36 -8.14 -6.95
CA ALA A 19 -8.38 -7.50 -6.07
C ALA A 19 -9.04 -6.51 -5.08
N VAL A 20 -10.08 -5.78 -5.50
CA VAL A 20 -10.89 -4.93 -4.61
C VAL A 20 -11.63 -5.78 -3.57
N THR A 21 -12.35 -6.81 -3.99
CA THR A 21 -13.13 -7.70 -3.10
C THR A 21 -12.24 -8.44 -2.08
N LEU A 22 -11.05 -8.87 -2.50
CA LEU A 22 -10.10 -9.61 -1.65
C LEU A 22 -9.18 -8.70 -0.81
N GLY A 23 -9.28 -7.38 -0.93
CA GLY A 23 -8.37 -6.43 -0.26
C GLY A 23 -6.93 -6.42 -0.81
N LEU A 24 -6.71 -7.04 -1.98
CA LEU A 24 -5.43 -7.24 -2.66
C LEU A 24 -5.15 -6.20 -3.76
N VAL A 25 -5.82 -5.04 -3.74
CA VAL A 25 -5.76 -3.95 -4.76
C VAL A 25 -4.33 -3.55 -5.16
N PHE A 26 -3.36 -3.69 -4.25
CA PHE A 26 -1.96 -3.33 -4.47
C PHE A 26 -1.00 -4.52 -4.55
N GLY A 27 -1.52 -5.74 -4.53
CA GLY A 27 -0.79 -6.97 -4.84
C GLY A 27 -0.44 -7.07 -6.32
N SER A 28 0.36 -8.06 -6.67
CA SER A 28 0.56 -8.42 -8.07
C SER A 28 -0.64 -9.22 -8.61
N PRO A 29 -0.86 -9.26 -9.94
CA PRO A 29 -1.88 -10.14 -10.52
C PRO A 29 -1.72 -11.61 -10.11
N ASN A 30 -0.48 -12.07 -9.88
CA ASN A 30 -0.20 -13.41 -9.38
C ASN A 30 -0.65 -13.62 -7.92
N ASP A 31 -0.60 -12.60 -7.07
CA ASP A 31 -1.08 -12.71 -5.68
C ASP A 31 -2.61 -12.81 -5.65
N VAL A 32 -3.28 -12.05 -6.52
CA VAL A 32 -4.73 -12.11 -6.74
C VAL A 32 -5.14 -13.48 -7.32
N LEU A 33 -4.46 -13.94 -8.38
CA LEU A 33 -4.70 -15.26 -8.99
C LEU A 33 -4.49 -16.40 -8.00
N ARG A 34 -3.42 -16.37 -7.19
CA ARG A 34 -3.18 -17.38 -6.12
C ARG A 34 -4.34 -17.41 -5.12
N ARG A 35 -4.90 -16.25 -4.77
CA ARG A 35 -6.03 -16.15 -3.83
C ARG A 35 -7.37 -16.56 -4.44
N ILE A 36 -7.58 -16.36 -5.74
CA ILE A 36 -8.78 -16.82 -6.46
C ILE A 36 -8.75 -18.35 -6.65
N LEU A 37 -7.59 -18.88 -7.02
CA LEU A 37 -7.42 -20.29 -7.37
C LEU A 37 -7.02 -21.19 -6.18
N ASN A 38 -6.94 -20.63 -4.96
CA ASN A 38 -6.43 -21.27 -3.74
C ASN A 38 -5.05 -21.95 -3.90
N VAL A 39 -4.23 -21.49 -4.85
CA VAL A 39 -2.93 -22.09 -5.19
C VAL A 39 -1.91 -21.77 -4.09
N GLY A 40 -1.75 -22.73 -3.18
CA GLY A 40 -0.89 -22.63 -2.00
C GLY A 40 -1.62 -22.83 -0.66
N GLU A 41 -2.91 -23.16 -0.64
CA GLU A 41 -3.63 -23.52 0.60
C GLU A 41 -3.66 -25.04 0.90
N GLU A 42 -2.83 -25.84 0.25
CA GLU A 42 -2.52 -27.22 0.69
C GLU A 42 -1.41 -27.22 1.75
N ALA A 43 -1.78 -26.97 3.02
CA ALA A 43 -1.09 -27.46 4.25
C ALA A 43 -1.62 -26.77 5.55
N LYS A 44 -2.94 -26.73 5.78
CA LYS A 44 -3.51 -26.36 7.09
C LYS A 44 -4.68 -27.24 7.53
N GLU A 45 -4.44 -28.55 7.59
CA GLU A 45 -5.20 -29.44 8.46
C GLU A 45 -4.36 -29.87 9.67
N MET A 46 -4.82 -29.42 10.84
CA MET A 46 -4.71 -30.01 12.18
C MET A 46 -3.36 -30.50 12.77
N ASN A 47 -2.94 -29.73 13.79
CA ASN A 47 -2.53 -30.17 15.13
C ASN A 47 -1.05 -30.61 15.35
N PRO A 48 -0.57 -30.88 16.59
CA PRO A 48 0.44 -30.00 17.18
C PRO A 48 1.75 -30.70 17.64
N ASP A 49 2.66 -29.86 18.15
CA ASP A 49 3.80 -30.19 19.02
C ASP A 49 5.11 -30.72 18.39
N GLN A 50 6.22 -30.39 19.07
CA GLN A 50 7.58 -30.92 18.95
C GLN A 50 8.33 -30.91 17.59
N GLY A 51 9.12 -29.85 17.38
CA GLY A 51 10.57 -29.95 17.70
C GLY A 51 11.59 -30.26 16.58
N LYS A 52 12.56 -29.34 16.44
CA LYS A 52 13.97 -29.55 15.98
C LYS A 52 14.17 -29.98 14.50
N THR A 53 15.25 -29.61 13.80
CA THR A 53 16.56 -29.01 14.17
C THR A 53 17.10 -28.12 13.03
N ASP A 54 17.83 -27.07 13.41
CA ASP A 54 19.08 -26.52 12.84
C ASP A 54 19.21 -26.22 11.32
N VAL A 55 19.51 -24.95 10.98
CA VAL A 55 20.92 -24.54 10.74
C VAL A 55 21.17 -23.11 11.28
N ASP A 56 22.23 -23.05 12.06
CA ASP A 56 22.94 -21.92 12.67
C ASP A 56 23.06 -20.62 11.83
N TYR A 57 22.81 -19.46 12.46
CA TYR A 57 23.56 -18.22 12.21
C TYR A 57 23.59 -17.38 13.49
N GLN A 58 24.80 -16.97 13.89
CA GLN A 58 25.08 -16.50 15.25
C GLN A 58 24.56 -15.11 15.59
N VAL A 59 24.24 -14.93 16.88
CA VAL A 59 23.58 -13.76 17.46
C VAL A 59 24.55 -12.64 17.80
N GLY A 60 24.27 -11.42 17.33
CA GLY A 60 24.79 -10.18 17.90
C GLY A 60 23.77 -9.54 18.85
N VAL A 61 24.08 -9.48 20.15
CA VAL A 61 23.35 -8.72 21.18
C VAL A 61 23.92 -7.29 21.23
N ALA A 62 23.21 -6.21 21.58
CA ALA A 62 21.88 -6.04 22.18
C ALA A 62 21.14 -4.84 21.49
N GLU A 63 20.03 -4.22 21.93
CA GLU A 63 19.31 -4.13 23.21
C GLU A 63 17.77 -4.14 23.02
N LYS A 64 17.05 -4.42 24.11
CA LYS A 64 15.59 -4.50 24.13
C LYS A 64 14.93 -3.12 24.13
N SER A 65 13.88 -2.94 23.33
CA SER A 65 12.76 -2.08 23.72
C SER A 65 11.43 -2.79 23.46
N GLU A 66 10.69 -3.06 24.55
CA GLU A 66 9.48 -3.88 24.52
C GLU A 66 8.26 -3.01 24.18
N LYS A 67 7.89 -2.97 22.90
CA LYS A 67 6.50 -2.73 22.48
C LYS A 67 6.14 -3.71 21.35
N GLN A 68 4.95 -4.29 21.42
CA GLN A 68 4.51 -5.40 20.58
C GLN A 68 4.40 -4.98 19.10
N GLY A 69 5.49 -5.11 18.36
CA GLY A 69 5.57 -4.83 16.93
C GLY A 69 5.03 -5.99 16.09
N TYR A 70 4.17 -5.69 15.13
CA TYR A 70 3.67 -6.66 14.16
C TYR A 70 4.80 -7.09 13.21
N VAL A 71 5.08 -8.39 13.12
CA VAL A 71 6.13 -8.93 12.25
C VAL A 71 5.58 -9.09 10.83
N SER A 72 6.11 -8.31 9.89
CA SER A 72 5.78 -8.45 8.46
C SER A 72 6.05 -9.90 7.99
N PRO A 73 5.25 -10.48 7.08
CA PRO A 73 5.42 -11.85 6.56
C PRO A 73 6.76 -12.15 5.84
N THR A 74 7.64 -11.15 5.73
CA THR A 74 8.95 -11.25 5.06
C THR A 74 10.12 -11.02 6.03
N GLY A 75 9.88 -10.85 7.35
CA GLY A 75 10.93 -10.67 8.37
C GLY A 75 11.78 -9.40 8.26
N MET A 76 11.57 -8.57 7.25
CA MET A 76 12.23 -7.28 7.09
C MET A 76 11.44 -6.17 7.79
N LEU A 77 12.15 -5.31 8.54
CA LEU A 77 11.63 -4.04 9.04
C LEU A 77 11.03 -3.23 7.89
N PRO A 78 9.94 -2.47 8.11
CA PRO A 78 9.45 -1.54 7.12
C PRO A 78 10.57 -0.55 6.80
N LYS A 79 11.00 -0.52 5.54
CA LYS A 79 11.94 0.50 5.07
C LYS A 79 11.30 1.88 5.30
N PRO A 80 12.07 2.95 5.51
CA PRO A 80 11.51 4.30 5.50
C PRO A 80 11.15 4.71 4.05
N LEU A 81 10.02 5.41 3.87
CA LEU A 81 9.64 6.03 2.60
C LEU A 81 10.69 7.09 2.21
N LYS A 82 11.52 6.75 1.21
CA LYS A 82 12.63 7.57 0.73
C LYS A 82 12.68 7.61 -0.80
N SER A 83 13.22 8.70 -1.32
CA SER A 83 13.56 8.92 -2.73
C SER A 83 15.04 9.28 -2.86
N HIS A 84 15.65 8.96 -4.01
CA HIS A 84 17.03 9.36 -4.29
C HIS A 84 17.10 10.78 -4.89
N ASN A 85 15.97 11.32 -5.37
CA ASN A 85 15.86 12.68 -5.84
C ASN A 85 15.60 13.64 -4.64
N PRO A 86 16.42 14.69 -4.45
CA PRO A 86 16.31 15.59 -3.30
C PRO A 86 15.01 16.40 -3.28
N ASP A 87 14.41 16.71 -4.43
CA ASP A 87 13.16 17.47 -4.50
C ASP A 87 11.97 16.58 -4.09
N LEU A 88 11.97 15.31 -4.55
CA LEU A 88 11.01 14.31 -4.09
C LEU A 88 11.18 13.99 -2.59
N GLN A 89 12.42 13.90 -2.09
CA GLN A 89 12.66 13.68 -0.67
C GLN A 89 12.13 14.86 0.16
N ARG A 90 12.36 16.11 -0.25
CA ARG A 90 11.76 17.30 0.42
C ARG A 90 10.23 17.26 0.42
N LEU A 91 9.61 16.85 -0.69
CA LEU A 91 8.16 16.71 -0.80
C LEU A 91 7.61 15.61 0.14
N LEU A 92 8.33 14.50 0.27
CA LEU A 92 8.05 13.44 1.24
C LEU A 92 8.23 13.91 2.70
N ASP A 93 9.32 14.64 2.99
CA ASP A 93 9.64 15.13 4.33
C ASP A 93 8.61 16.17 4.83
N GLN A 94 7.96 16.90 3.92
CA GLN A 94 6.86 17.82 4.26
C GLN A 94 5.50 17.11 4.37
N LEU A 95 5.25 16.07 3.56
CA LEU A 95 3.99 15.31 3.54
C LEU A 95 3.87 14.36 4.74
N LEU A 96 4.92 13.58 5.02
CA LEU A 96 4.87 12.50 6.00
C LEU A 96 4.49 12.94 7.43
N PRO A 97 5.03 14.06 7.98
CA PRO A 97 4.62 14.54 9.30
C PRO A 97 3.13 14.90 9.36
N GLN A 98 2.61 15.53 8.30
CA GLN A 98 1.19 15.91 8.22
C GLN A 98 0.27 14.69 8.11
N LEU A 99 0.75 13.58 7.52
CA LEU A 99 0.01 12.32 7.52
C LEU A 99 0.01 11.64 8.89
N LYS A 100 1.08 11.74 9.69
CA LYS A 100 1.12 11.22 11.07
C LYS A 100 0.16 11.97 11.99
N ASP A 101 0.20 13.31 11.98
CA ASP A 101 -0.66 14.18 12.79
C ASP A 101 -2.15 14.08 12.40
N THR A 102 -2.41 13.63 11.17
CA THR A 102 -3.76 13.42 10.62
C THR A 102 -4.48 12.18 11.17
N SER A 103 -3.74 11.18 11.63
CA SER A 103 -4.27 9.86 11.92
C SER A 103 -4.06 9.49 13.38
N GLU A 104 -5.16 9.33 14.13
CA GLU A 104 -5.16 8.88 15.54
C GLU A 104 -4.47 7.51 15.76
N GLN A 105 -4.17 6.81 14.68
CA GLN A 105 -3.25 5.67 14.61
C GLN A 105 -2.13 6.03 13.64
N GLU A 106 -0.87 5.75 13.98
CA GLU A 106 0.26 6.02 13.09
C GLU A 106 0.09 5.26 11.76
N LEU A 107 -0.03 5.98 10.64
CA LEU A 107 -0.15 5.37 9.31
C LEU A 107 1.18 4.68 8.93
N GLU A 108 1.24 3.38 9.15
CA GLU A 108 2.36 2.55 8.74
C GLU A 108 2.35 2.35 7.21
N PHE A 109 3.44 2.73 6.55
CA PHE A 109 3.61 2.54 5.11
C PHE A 109 4.52 1.33 4.84
N GLU A 110 3.96 0.26 4.27
CA GLU A 110 4.72 -0.93 3.86
C GLU A 110 5.17 -0.81 2.40
N GLN A 111 6.46 -1.05 2.11
CA GLN A 111 6.96 -1.07 0.73
C GLN A 111 6.62 -2.41 0.03
N ALA A 112 5.65 -2.37 -0.86
CA ALA A 112 5.34 -3.48 -1.76
C ALA A 112 6.47 -3.74 -2.77
N ARG A 113 6.55 -4.99 -3.28
CA ARG A 113 7.46 -5.38 -4.38
C ARG A 113 7.34 -4.51 -5.65
N SER A 114 6.21 -3.80 -5.83
CA SER A 114 5.97 -2.87 -6.93
C SER A 114 6.61 -1.47 -6.75
N GLY A 115 7.31 -1.24 -5.64
CA GLY A 115 7.87 0.06 -5.24
C GLY A 115 6.82 1.05 -4.73
N ARG A 116 5.56 0.62 -4.59
CA ARG A 116 4.51 1.38 -3.91
C ARG A 116 4.63 1.21 -2.40
N TRP A 117 4.18 2.23 -1.69
CA TRP A 117 4.07 2.28 -0.24
C TRP A 117 2.60 2.21 0.13
N ILE A 118 2.17 1.15 0.80
CA ILE A 118 0.75 0.89 1.12
C ILE A 118 0.51 1.30 2.57
N ALA A 119 -0.50 2.13 2.82
CA ALA A 119 -0.95 2.41 4.17
C ALA A 119 -1.63 1.17 4.78
N ARG A 120 -1.06 0.66 5.87
CA ARG A 120 -1.60 -0.44 6.68
C ARG A 120 -2.33 0.10 7.92
N PRO A 121 -3.27 -0.66 8.50
CA PRO A 121 -3.76 -1.97 8.05
C PRO A 121 -4.82 -1.88 6.93
N GLU A 122 -5.25 -0.67 6.57
CA GLU A 122 -6.51 -0.45 5.86
C GLU A 122 -6.41 -0.48 4.31
N ASN A 123 -5.22 -0.45 3.69
CA ASN A 123 -5.05 -0.49 2.22
C ASN A 123 -5.91 0.56 1.46
N PHE A 124 -6.19 1.72 2.06
CA PHE A 124 -7.04 2.76 1.46
C PHE A 124 -6.25 3.79 0.63
N VAL A 125 -4.93 3.84 0.79
CA VAL A 125 -4.02 4.72 0.03
C VAL A 125 -2.70 4.02 -0.27
N THR A 126 -2.14 4.31 -1.44
CA THR A 126 -0.71 4.09 -1.74
C THR A 126 0.00 5.37 -2.16
N ILE A 127 1.30 5.40 -1.93
CA ILE A 127 2.23 6.45 -2.39
C ILE A 127 3.32 5.79 -3.24
N LYS A 128 3.69 6.37 -4.38
CA LYS A 128 4.82 5.93 -5.19
C LYS A 128 5.64 7.12 -5.69
N PRO A 129 6.88 7.31 -5.20
CA PRO A 129 7.83 8.23 -5.80
C PRO A 129 8.12 7.86 -7.26
N GLN A 130 7.99 8.82 -8.17
CA GLN A 130 8.27 8.67 -9.59
C GLN A 130 9.54 9.45 -9.97
N GLU A 131 10.70 8.88 -9.65
CA GLU A 131 12.04 9.48 -9.84
C GLU A 131 12.24 10.18 -11.22
N ARG A 132 11.69 9.59 -12.29
CA ARG A 132 11.77 10.16 -13.67
C ARG A 132 10.89 11.39 -13.88
N SER A 133 9.69 11.39 -13.33
CA SER A 133 8.70 12.48 -13.51
C SER A 133 8.77 13.53 -12.40
N ARG A 134 9.52 13.25 -11.33
CA ARG A 134 9.65 14.09 -10.12
C ARG A 134 8.32 14.37 -9.41
N ASP A 135 7.36 13.44 -9.55
CA ASP A 135 6.09 13.47 -8.83
C ASP A 135 5.94 12.31 -7.84
N LEU A 136 5.05 12.51 -6.87
CA LEU A 136 4.50 11.46 -6.02
C LEU A 136 3.15 11.04 -6.60
N ALA A 137 3.03 9.78 -7.00
CA ALA A 137 1.77 9.23 -7.50
C ALA A 137 1.01 8.52 -6.38
N PHE A 138 -0.30 8.73 -6.33
CA PHE A 138 -1.21 8.17 -5.33
C PHE A 138 -2.29 7.34 -6.00
N THR A 139 -2.69 6.24 -5.35
CA THR A 139 -3.97 5.57 -5.60
C THR A 139 -4.72 5.49 -4.26
N ILE A 140 -5.97 5.97 -4.24
CA ILE A 140 -6.82 6.16 -3.04
C ILE A 140 -8.19 5.50 -3.20
N SER A 141 -8.81 5.07 -2.11
CA SER A 141 -10.19 4.54 -2.08
C SER A 141 -11.22 5.66 -2.23
N GLY A 142 -12.04 5.60 -3.27
CA GLY A 142 -13.05 6.62 -3.62
C GLY A 142 -13.11 6.85 -5.14
N TYR A 143 -14.17 7.47 -5.62
CA TYR A 143 -14.31 7.92 -7.02
C TYR A 143 -13.90 9.39 -7.16
N PRO A 144 -13.53 9.90 -8.34
CA PRO A 144 -13.05 11.28 -8.49
C PRO A 144 -14.06 12.33 -7.99
N ASN A 145 -15.35 12.07 -8.18
CA ASN A 145 -16.45 12.93 -7.71
C ASN A 145 -16.49 13.07 -6.17
N ASP A 146 -16.01 12.08 -5.42
CA ASP A 146 -15.92 12.14 -3.95
C ASP A 146 -14.92 13.20 -3.47
N PHE A 147 -14.03 13.67 -4.36
CA PHE A 147 -12.91 14.57 -4.06
C PHE A 147 -12.92 15.89 -4.85
N ALA A 148 -13.85 16.06 -5.80
CA ALA A 148 -13.89 17.21 -6.72
C ALA A 148 -14.05 18.59 -6.03
N HIS A 149 -14.48 18.61 -4.76
CA HIS A 149 -14.59 19.80 -3.92
C HIS A 149 -13.34 20.07 -3.05
N ILE A 150 -12.32 19.22 -3.16
CA ILE A 150 -11.04 19.31 -2.42
C ILE A 150 -9.87 19.51 -3.39
N ALA A 151 -9.88 18.80 -4.52
CA ALA A 151 -8.85 18.90 -5.55
C ALA A 151 -9.07 20.16 -6.40
N THR A 152 -8.33 21.22 -6.08
CA THR A 152 -8.31 22.48 -6.83
C THR A 152 -7.00 22.71 -7.60
N SER A 153 -5.91 22.07 -7.17
CA SER A 153 -4.56 22.25 -7.72
C SER A 153 -4.07 21.08 -8.61
N PHE A 154 -4.80 19.96 -8.67
CA PHE A 154 -4.47 18.81 -9.51
C PHE A 154 -5.72 17.98 -9.90
N GLU A 155 -5.59 17.18 -10.96
CA GLU A 155 -6.66 16.33 -11.49
C GLU A 155 -6.64 14.94 -10.83
N ILE A 156 -7.82 14.47 -10.39
CA ILE A 156 -8.04 13.10 -9.90
C ILE A 156 -8.73 12.28 -11.00
N LYS A 157 -8.15 11.13 -11.35
CA LYS A 157 -8.67 10.21 -12.38
C LYS A 157 -9.18 8.91 -11.76
N PRO A 158 -10.14 8.22 -12.38
CA PRO A 158 -10.53 6.87 -11.94
C PRO A 158 -9.33 5.91 -11.91
N ASP A 159 -9.32 4.98 -10.97
CA ASP A 159 -8.39 3.84 -10.91
C ASP A 159 -9.13 2.59 -10.42
N MET A 160 -8.72 1.40 -10.89
CA MET A 160 -9.17 0.07 -10.45
C MET A 160 -10.52 0.01 -9.68
N GLY A 161 -11.64 0.05 -10.42
CA GLY A 161 -12.97 -0.13 -9.85
C GLY A 161 -13.41 1.03 -8.94
N SER A 162 -13.22 0.88 -7.62
CA SER A 162 -13.72 1.81 -6.60
C SER A 162 -12.64 2.75 -6.03
N TYR A 163 -11.54 2.90 -6.76
CA TYR A 163 -10.37 3.71 -6.42
C TYR A 163 -10.22 4.90 -7.39
N SER A 164 -9.31 5.80 -7.04
CA SER A 164 -8.92 6.94 -7.86
C SER A 164 -7.42 7.16 -7.75
N ARG A 165 -6.83 7.80 -8.76
CA ARG A 165 -5.40 8.12 -8.85
C ARG A 165 -5.16 9.59 -9.11
N PHE A 166 -4.12 10.12 -8.50
CA PHE A 166 -3.65 11.48 -8.73
C PHE A 166 -2.14 11.58 -8.52
N LYS A 167 -1.59 12.77 -8.75
CA LYS A 167 -0.17 13.08 -8.59
C LYS A 167 -0.01 14.43 -7.91
N ILE A 168 1.05 14.59 -7.13
CA ILE A 168 1.54 15.89 -6.67
C ILE A 168 3.03 16.02 -7.01
N ASP A 169 3.43 17.22 -7.43
CA ASP A 169 4.77 17.62 -7.83
C ASP A 169 5.26 18.87 -7.06
N LYS A 170 4.40 19.50 -6.26
CA LYS A 170 4.66 20.77 -5.56
C LYS A 170 4.19 20.74 -4.10
N ALA A 171 4.76 21.65 -3.30
CA ALA A 171 4.50 21.76 -1.87
C ALA A 171 3.12 22.37 -1.52
N ASP A 172 2.58 23.26 -2.37
CA ASP A 172 1.25 23.85 -2.21
C ASP A 172 0.13 22.79 -2.28
N GLN A 173 0.30 21.78 -3.12
CA GLN A 173 -0.62 20.64 -3.28
C GLN A 173 -0.70 19.71 -2.04
N ILE A 174 0.25 19.79 -1.10
CA ILE A 174 0.32 18.88 0.06
C ILE A 174 -0.95 18.97 0.92
N TRP A 175 -1.47 20.18 1.16
CA TRP A 175 -2.64 20.36 2.04
C TRP A 175 -3.92 19.74 1.44
N GLU A 176 -4.13 19.91 0.12
CA GLU A 176 -5.20 19.23 -0.60
C GLU A 176 -5.03 17.71 -0.55
N CYS A 177 -3.80 17.21 -0.80
CA CYS A 177 -3.46 15.80 -0.73
C CYS A 177 -3.79 15.18 0.64
N VAL A 178 -3.40 15.82 1.75
CA VAL A 178 -3.71 15.37 3.12
C VAL A 178 -5.23 15.31 3.34
N ARG A 179 -5.99 16.32 2.90
CA ARG A 179 -7.47 16.32 3.01
C ARG A 179 -8.12 15.22 2.17
N ILE A 180 -7.59 14.96 0.97
CA ILE A 180 -8.05 13.87 0.09
C ILE A 180 -7.78 12.50 0.72
N ILE A 181 -6.61 12.31 1.34
CA ILE A 181 -6.27 11.05 2.04
C ILE A 181 -7.17 10.84 3.26
N ARG A 182 -7.48 11.89 4.05
CA ARG A 182 -8.50 11.83 5.12
C ARG A 182 -9.85 11.36 4.57
N ARG A 183 -10.33 12.00 3.51
CA ARG A 183 -11.63 11.67 2.89
C ARG A 183 -11.67 10.25 2.33
N ALA A 184 -10.57 9.78 1.73
CA ALA A 184 -10.45 8.41 1.23
C ALA A 184 -10.55 7.36 2.36
N ARG A 185 -10.02 7.67 3.55
CA ARG A 185 -10.15 6.83 4.74
C ARG A 185 -11.61 6.72 5.20
N GLU A 186 -12.32 7.84 5.29
CA GLU A 186 -13.75 7.88 5.65
C GLU A 186 -14.60 7.02 4.69
N ILE A 187 -14.36 7.16 3.38
CA ILE A 187 -15.05 6.39 2.34
C ILE A 187 -14.76 4.89 2.49
N TRP A 188 -13.50 4.52 2.72
CA TRP A 188 -13.12 3.13 2.92
C TRP A 188 -13.76 2.51 4.18
N GLN A 189 -13.74 3.24 5.30
CA GLN A 189 -14.38 2.80 6.55
C GLN A 189 -15.90 2.68 6.39
N GLY A 190 -16.52 3.61 5.67
CA GLY A 190 -17.95 3.55 5.32
C GLY A 190 -18.33 2.36 4.45
N ARG A 191 -17.41 1.86 3.60
CA ARG A 191 -17.60 0.64 2.79
C ARG A 191 -17.49 -0.65 3.61
N ARG A 192 -16.65 -0.72 4.65
CA ARG A 192 -16.52 -1.92 5.53
C ARG A 192 -17.62 -2.05 6.59
N ARG A 193 -18.43 -1.00 6.79
CA ARG A 193 -19.58 -1.00 7.72
C ARG A 193 -20.92 -1.34 7.04
N ARG A 194 -20.90 -1.64 5.74
CA ARG A 194 -22.05 -2.06 4.92
C ARG A 194 -21.88 -3.52 4.50
#